data_AF-A0A1T5BJC9-F1
#
_entry.id   AF-A0A1T5BJC9-F1
#
_cell.length_a   1.000
_cell.length_b   1.000
_cell.length_c   1.000
_cell.angle_alpha   90.00
_cell.angle_beta   90.00
_cell.angle_gamma   90.00
#
_symmetry.space_group_name_H-M   'P 1'
#
loop_
_entity.id
_entity.type
_entity.pdbx_description
1 polymer ?
#
loop_
_entity_poly.entity_id
_entity_poly.type
_entity_poly.pdbx_seq_one_letter_code
_entity_poly.pdbx_strand_id
1 'polypeptide(L)'
;MKAFPTISKAFSLSSICLLGIALACTDHEIPEVPNFPESECMLATNAAIPRAYPCEFKIEKLTFYDKNGAVIGDVTPTSSEITLTRSAAKEDTNPTAVAVDQIGLLKYDVKATIKRIATPSFPVVAGYQLRYTQHVSGVLALTTPGESFQVGSSVPLAIPVGGTAEHTFELSYLYQIVDTGSGLKPAAFRGLTAFLIYNDATAEELDGHPSAIGNVAEAYVKIITKSGI
;
A
#
# COMPACT_ATOMS: atom_id res chain seq x y z
N MET A 1 -16.86 -50.69 88.24
CA MET A 1 -18.15 -50.81 87.51
C MET A 1 -18.41 -49.50 86.78
N LYS A 2 -18.64 -49.59 85.46
CA LYS A 2 -19.29 -48.60 84.57
C LYS A 2 -18.56 -47.25 84.36
N ALA A 3 -18.47 -46.66 83.17
CA ALA A 3 -18.74 -47.08 81.80
C ALA A 3 -18.06 -46.01 80.92
N PHE A 4 -17.36 -46.41 79.85
CA PHE A 4 -16.90 -45.49 78.80
C PHE A 4 -18.08 -45.14 77.89
N PRO A 5 -18.35 -43.85 77.59
CA PRO A 5 -19.31 -43.50 76.57
C PRO A 5 -18.65 -43.42 75.19
N THR A 6 -19.06 -44.38 74.37
CA THR A 6 -19.67 -44.19 73.05
C THR A 6 -18.95 -43.32 72.02
N ILE A 7 -18.38 -44.04 71.05
CA ILE A 7 -18.18 -43.66 69.65
C ILE A 7 -19.50 -43.14 69.05
N SER A 8 -19.49 -41.93 68.50
CA SER A 8 -20.50 -41.50 67.53
C SER A 8 -19.83 -40.96 66.26
N LYS A 9 -20.49 -41.27 65.15
CA LYS A 9 -20.04 -41.18 63.77
C LYS A 9 -19.98 -39.74 63.27
N ALA A 10 -19.00 -39.45 62.41
CA ALA A 10 -19.22 -38.56 61.27
C ALA A 10 -18.24 -38.94 60.15
N PHE A 11 -18.68 -39.84 59.26
CA PHE A 11 -18.08 -39.96 57.93
C PHE A 11 -18.50 -38.73 57.13
N SER A 12 -17.60 -37.75 57.01
CA SER A 12 -17.72 -36.67 56.02
C SER A 12 -17.21 -37.21 54.68
N LEU A 13 -18.12 -37.78 53.89
CA LEU A 13 -18.00 -37.82 52.44
C LEU A 13 -18.38 -36.43 51.92
N SER A 14 -17.41 -35.53 51.79
CA SER A 14 -17.57 -34.33 50.95
C SER A 14 -16.22 -33.72 50.66
N SER A 15 -15.94 -33.53 49.36
CA SER A 15 -14.87 -32.68 48.82
C SER A 15 -13.49 -33.31 48.62
N ILE A 16 -13.47 -34.48 47.94
CA ILE A 16 -12.43 -34.71 46.92
C ILE A 16 -12.84 -33.87 45.70
N CYS A 17 -12.41 -32.61 45.66
CA CYS A 17 -12.43 -31.74 44.46
C CYS A 17 -11.66 -30.43 44.73
N LEU A 18 -10.44 -30.53 45.29
CA LEU A 18 -9.57 -29.36 45.51
C LEU A 18 -8.12 -29.60 45.05
N LEU A 19 -7.91 -30.50 44.10
CA LEU A 19 -6.67 -30.59 43.32
C LEU A 19 -7.05 -30.55 41.84
N GLY A 20 -7.07 -29.35 41.25
CA GLY A 20 -7.42 -29.21 39.83
C GLY A 20 -7.59 -27.80 39.27
N ILE A 21 -7.38 -26.73 40.05
CA ILE A 21 -7.42 -25.35 39.51
C ILE A 21 -6.06 -24.67 39.73
N ALA A 22 -4.98 -25.36 39.35
CA ALA A 22 -3.64 -24.78 39.31
C ALA A 22 -3.05 -24.72 37.88
N LEU A 23 -3.81 -25.07 36.84
CA LEU A 23 -3.32 -25.10 35.45
C LEU A 23 -4.39 -24.68 34.44
N ALA A 24 -5.04 -23.53 34.66
CA ALA A 24 -5.83 -22.86 33.62
C ALA A 24 -5.90 -21.34 33.81
N CYS A 25 -4.86 -20.75 34.41
CA CYS A 25 -4.36 -19.48 33.89
C CYS A 25 -3.20 -19.86 32.99
N THR A 26 -3.49 -20.46 31.82
CA THR A 26 -2.62 -20.20 30.68
C THR A 26 -2.81 -18.72 30.45
N ASP A 27 -1.95 -17.96 31.11
CA ASP A 27 -1.41 -16.71 30.65
C ASP A 27 -1.35 -16.83 29.13
N HIS A 28 -2.36 -16.24 28.47
CA HIS A 28 -2.18 -15.92 27.08
C HIS A 28 -1.13 -14.82 27.16
N GLU A 29 0.14 -15.22 27.16
CA GLU A 29 1.17 -14.49 26.46
C GLU A 29 0.58 -14.34 25.04
N ILE A 30 -0.23 -13.29 24.86
CA ILE A 30 -0.31 -12.60 23.61
C ILE A 30 1.17 -12.40 23.32
N PRO A 31 1.73 -13.06 22.28
CA PRO A 31 3.09 -12.75 21.90
C PRO A 31 3.06 -11.24 21.80
N GLU A 32 3.86 -10.53 22.60
CA GLU A 32 4.12 -9.13 22.34
C GLU A 32 4.63 -9.16 20.91
N VAL A 33 3.73 -8.94 19.94
CA VAL A 33 4.10 -8.61 18.59
C VAL A 33 4.94 -7.40 18.88
N PRO A 34 6.27 -7.50 18.72
CA PRO A 34 7.10 -6.40 19.12
C PRO A 34 6.50 -5.23 18.36
N ASN A 35 6.14 -4.17 19.09
CA ASN A 35 5.97 -2.87 18.47
C ASN A 35 7.34 -2.58 17.85
N PHE A 36 7.63 -3.20 16.72
CA PHE A 36 8.68 -2.82 15.83
C PHE A 36 8.13 -1.51 15.29
N PRO A 37 8.69 -0.35 15.68
CA PRO A 37 8.38 0.88 14.98
C PRO A 37 9.12 0.75 13.65
N GLU A 38 8.62 -0.09 12.74
CA GLU A 38 9.35 -0.37 11.51
C GLU A 38 9.02 0.70 10.47
N SER A 39 9.97 1.64 10.43
CA SER A 39 10.09 2.86 9.63
C SER A 39 9.32 4.06 10.20
N GLU A 40 10.09 5.00 10.74
CA GLU A 40 9.70 6.41 10.79
C GLU A 40 9.41 6.85 9.35
N CYS A 41 8.17 6.62 8.91
CA CYS A 41 7.73 7.05 7.60
C CYS A 41 7.81 8.57 7.59
N MET A 42 8.67 9.13 6.75
CA MET A 42 8.93 10.56 6.76
C MET A 42 7.88 11.31 5.94
N LEU A 43 7.64 12.57 6.29
CA LEU A 43 6.83 13.46 5.45
C LEU A 43 7.45 13.54 4.04
N ALA A 44 6.61 13.39 3.02
CA ALA A 44 7.01 13.58 1.63
C ALA A 44 7.53 15.00 1.35
N THR A 45 7.11 15.99 2.13
CA THR A 45 7.61 17.38 2.07
C THR A 45 8.93 17.59 2.81
N ASN A 46 9.29 16.72 3.75
CA ASN A 46 10.54 16.82 4.50
C ASN A 46 10.97 15.44 5.02
N ALA A 47 12.00 14.87 4.40
CA ALA A 47 12.54 13.55 4.72
C ALA A 47 13.23 13.46 6.11
N ALA A 48 13.33 14.56 6.87
CA ALA A 48 13.85 14.58 8.23
C ALA A 48 12.75 14.66 9.31
N ILE A 49 11.48 14.81 8.91
CA ILE A 49 10.35 14.90 9.85
C ILE A 49 9.52 13.62 9.73
N PRO A 50 9.40 12.81 10.80
CA PRO A 50 8.50 11.67 10.82
C PRO A 50 7.03 12.10 10.64
N ARG A 51 6.23 11.24 10.02
CA ARG A 51 4.77 11.33 10.06
C ARG A 51 4.31 11.17 11.51
N ALA A 52 3.15 11.74 11.83
CA ALA A 52 2.53 11.60 13.14
C ALA A 52 2.14 10.13 13.46
N TYR A 53 1.92 9.32 12.43
CA TYR A 53 1.55 7.91 12.52
C TYR A 53 2.43 7.07 11.59
N PRO A 54 2.76 5.81 11.97
CA PRO A 54 3.56 4.93 11.13
C PRO A 54 2.84 4.61 9.81
N CYS A 55 3.61 4.43 8.74
CA CYS A 55 3.07 3.90 7.48
C CYS A 55 2.68 2.44 7.65
N GLU A 56 1.48 2.07 7.20
CA GLU A 56 1.01 0.68 7.30
C GLU A 56 1.70 -0.26 6.29
N PHE A 57 2.07 0.26 5.12
CA PHE A 57 2.58 -0.54 4.01
C PHE A 57 3.91 -0.01 3.47
N LYS A 58 4.55 -0.89 2.70
CA LYS A 58 5.65 -0.59 1.81
C LYS A 58 5.30 -1.14 0.44
N ILE A 59 5.36 -0.30 -0.59
CA ILE A 59 5.37 -0.77 -1.98
C ILE A 59 6.81 -1.17 -2.29
N GLU A 60 7.05 -2.48 -2.37
CA GLU A 60 8.40 -3.01 -2.62
C GLU A 60 8.78 -2.84 -4.09
N LYS A 61 7.82 -3.08 -4.99
CA LYS A 61 8.06 -3.06 -6.44
C LYS A 61 6.76 -2.89 -7.23
N LEU A 62 6.88 -2.30 -8.41
CA LEU A 62 5.89 -2.36 -9.48
C LEU A 62 6.49 -3.09 -10.68
N THR A 63 5.86 -4.17 -11.13
CA THR A 63 6.24 -4.88 -12.36
C THR A 63 5.31 -4.47 -13.49
N PHE A 64 5.88 -4.01 -14.60
CA PHE A 64 5.15 -3.58 -15.80
C PHE A 64 5.13 -4.71 -16.83
N TYR A 65 3.98 -4.89 -17.47
CA TYR A 65 3.76 -5.91 -18.49
C TYR A 65 3.36 -5.29 -19.83
N ASP A 66 3.79 -5.93 -20.91
CA ASP A 66 3.36 -5.59 -22.25
C ASP A 66 1.98 -6.20 -22.55
N LYS A 67 1.41 -5.84 -23.71
CA LYS A 67 0.12 -6.36 -24.19
C LYS A 67 0.05 -7.88 -24.36
N ASN A 68 1.18 -8.58 -24.38
CA ASN A 68 1.26 -10.03 -24.48
C ASN A 68 1.49 -10.69 -23.10
N GLY A 69 1.55 -9.91 -22.02
CA GLY A 69 1.84 -10.37 -20.67
C GLY A 69 3.32 -10.61 -20.38
N ALA A 70 4.24 -10.19 -21.26
CA ALA A 70 5.67 -10.25 -20.99
C ALA A 70 6.11 -9.08 -20.10
N VAL A 71 7.10 -9.32 -19.24
CA VAL A 71 7.63 -8.28 -18.35
C VAL A 71 8.42 -7.26 -19.15
N ILE A 72 8.04 -5.98 -19.07
CA ILE A 72 8.79 -4.84 -19.59
C ILE A 72 9.93 -4.48 -18.64
N GLY A 73 9.62 -4.42 -17.34
CA GLY A 73 10.59 -4.05 -16.32
C GLY A 73 9.95 -3.82 -14.95
N ASP A 74 10.83 -3.56 -13.99
CA ASP A 74 10.48 -3.36 -12.59
C ASP A 74 10.87 -1.95 -12.14
N VAL A 75 10.01 -1.35 -11.31
CA VAL A 75 10.25 -0.08 -10.63
C VAL A 75 10.25 -0.33 -9.12
N THR A 76 11.23 0.22 -8.41
CA THR A 76 11.36 0.15 -6.96
C THR A 76 11.58 1.56 -6.38
N PRO A 77 11.44 1.77 -5.06
CA PRO A 77 11.74 3.07 -4.44
C PRO A 77 13.16 3.60 -4.70
N THR A 78 14.14 2.71 -4.94
CA THR A 78 15.54 3.07 -5.22
C THR A 78 15.89 3.06 -6.71
N SER A 79 15.03 2.47 -7.55
CA SER A 79 15.15 2.45 -9.02
C SER A 79 13.80 2.80 -9.62
N SER A 80 13.55 4.11 -9.76
CA SER A 80 12.24 4.68 -10.08
C SER A 80 11.93 4.80 -11.57
N GLU A 81 12.89 4.49 -12.45
CA GLU A 81 12.75 4.73 -13.89
C GLU A 81 12.21 3.53 -14.65
N ILE A 82 11.33 3.76 -15.62
CA ILE A 82 10.85 2.74 -16.56
C ILE A 82 10.73 3.33 -17.96
N THR A 83 11.09 2.55 -18.97
CA THR A 83 10.88 2.92 -20.38
C THR A 83 9.66 2.21 -20.92
N LEU A 84 8.66 2.96 -21.37
CA LEU A 84 7.41 2.44 -21.90
C LEU A 84 7.26 2.84 -23.37
N THR A 85 6.98 1.88 -24.25
CA THR A 85 6.81 2.08 -25.71
C THR A 85 5.36 1.93 -26.11
N ARG A 86 4.90 2.76 -27.06
CA ARG A 86 3.52 2.66 -27.60
C ARG A 86 3.20 1.26 -28.13
N SER A 87 4.17 0.60 -28.74
CA SER A 87 4.02 -0.74 -29.32
C SER A 87 3.78 -1.85 -28.28
N ALA A 88 4.26 -1.66 -27.05
CA ALA A 88 4.09 -2.59 -25.92
C ALA A 88 2.81 -2.34 -25.13
N ALA A 89 2.17 -1.17 -25.28
CA ALA A 89 0.95 -0.83 -24.56
C ALA A 89 -0.20 -1.79 -24.91
N LYS A 90 -1.01 -2.10 -23.91
CA LYS A 90 -2.25 -2.88 -24.05
C LYS A 90 -3.31 -2.12 -24.84
N GLU A 91 -3.37 -0.81 -24.64
CA GLU A 91 -4.23 0.12 -25.36
C GLU A 91 -3.44 1.40 -25.66
N ASP A 92 -3.62 1.95 -26.87
CA ASP A 92 -3.18 3.28 -27.27
C ASP A 92 -4.41 4.03 -27.80
N THR A 93 -4.81 5.11 -27.13
CA THR A 93 -6.01 5.88 -27.52
C THR A 93 -5.81 6.75 -28.76
N ASN A 94 -4.56 6.93 -29.22
CA ASN A 94 -4.24 7.69 -30.42
C ASN A 94 -3.15 7.00 -31.26
N PRO A 95 -3.41 5.77 -31.76
CA PRO A 95 -2.40 4.93 -32.43
C PRO A 95 -1.83 5.59 -33.69
N THR A 96 -2.57 6.51 -34.31
CA THR A 96 -2.17 7.23 -35.52
C THR A 96 -1.43 8.55 -35.25
N ALA A 97 -1.10 8.85 -33.99
CA ALA A 97 -0.39 10.08 -33.65
C ALA A 97 1.00 10.13 -34.32
N VAL A 98 1.20 11.11 -35.20
CA VAL A 98 2.41 11.32 -36.01
C VAL A 98 2.80 12.80 -36.18
N ALA A 99 2.02 13.74 -35.64
CA ALA A 99 2.31 15.17 -35.71
C ALA A 99 2.59 15.75 -34.31
N VAL A 100 3.42 16.79 -34.24
CA VAL A 100 3.77 17.50 -33.00
C VAL A 100 2.50 17.89 -32.24
N ASP A 101 2.56 17.81 -30.91
CA ASP A 101 1.47 18.14 -29.97
C ASP A 101 0.25 17.22 -30.00
N GLN A 102 0.25 16.18 -30.82
CA GLN A 102 -0.75 15.12 -30.69
C GLN A 102 -0.52 14.34 -29.38
N ILE A 103 -1.56 14.29 -28.55
CA ILE A 103 -1.57 13.60 -27.26
C ILE A 103 -2.31 12.27 -27.39
N GLY A 104 -1.86 11.26 -26.67
CA GLY A 104 -2.58 10.01 -26.48
C GLY A 104 -2.37 9.45 -25.08
N LEU A 105 -3.10 8.38 -24.77
CA LEU A 105 -3.04 7.67 -23.51
C LEU A 105 -2.70 6.20 -23.80
N LEU A 106 -1.71 5.70 -23.08
CA LEU A 106 -1.30 4.29 -23.11
C LEU A 106 -1.76 3.61 -21.84
N LYS A 107 -2.28 2.39 -21.95
CA LYS A 107 -2.57 1.53 -20.79
C LYS A 107 -1.59 0.36 -20.71
N TYR A 108 -1.13 0.08 -19.50
CA TYR A 108 -0.27 -1.06 -19.18
C TYR A 108 -0.85 -1.84 -18.02
N ASP A 109 -0.71 -3.16 -18.07
CA ASP A 109 -0.92 -4.01 -16.90
C ASP A 109 0.29 -3.87 -15.97
N VAL A 110 0.00 -3.64 -14.68
CA VAL A 110 1.00 -3.44 -13.64
C VAL A 110 0.69 -4.35 -12.46
N LYS A 111 1.71 -4.90 -11.83
CA LYS A 111 1.60 -5.67 -10.59
C LYS A 111 2.39 -4.99 -9.49
N ALA A 112 1.71 -4.54 -8.45
CA ALA A 112 2.34 -4.06 -7.23
C ALA A 112 2.66 -5.22 -6.29
N THR A 113 3.88 -5.26 -5.77
CA THR A 113 4.29 -6.09 -4.64
C THR A 113 4.25 -5.23 -3.39
N ILE A 114 3.34 -5.52 -2.47
CA ILE A 114 3.01 -4.70 -1.31
C ILE A 114 3.30 -5.51 -0.05
N LYS A 115 4.13 -4.98 0.85
CA LYS A 115 4.39 -5.54 2.17
C LYS A 115 3.66 -4.74 3.23
N ARG A 116 2.99 -5.41 4.18
CA ARG A 116 2.49 -4.73 5.39
C ARG A 116 3.60 -4.67 6.42
N ILE A 117 3.86 -3.48 6.94
CA ILE A 117 4.95 -3.22 7.90
C ILE A 117 4.44 -2.79 9.28
N ALA A 118 3.19 -2.30 9.38
CA ALA A 118 2.56 -1.96 10.66
C ALA A 118 1.07 -2.31 10.66
N THR A 119 0.48 -2.35 11.86
CA THR A 119 -0.97 -2.40 12.02
C THR A 119 -1.59 -1.04 11.68
N PRO A 120 -2.87 -0.98 11.28
CA PRO A 120 -3.56 0.28 11.04
C PRO A 120 -3.55 1.18 12.28
N SER A 121 -3.23 2.46 12.07
CA SER A 121 -3.28 3.46 13.14
C SER A 121 -4.72 3.83 13.49
N PHE A 122 -5.64 3.64 12.54
CA PHE A 122 -7.08 3.88 12.69
C PHE A 122 -7.87 2.67 12.16
N PRO A 123 -9.09 2.41 12.68
CA PRO A 123 -9.96 1.37 12.14
C PRO A 123 -10.34 1.65 10.68
N VAL A 124 -9.97 0.73 9.78
CA VAL A 124 -10.28 0.81 8.35
C VAL A 124 -11.69 0.30 8.08
N VAL A 125 -12.56 1.09 7.43
CA VAL A 125 -13.98 0.75 7.24
C VAL A 125 -14.27 0.35 5.79
N ALA A 126 -13.86 1.18 4.83
CA ALA A 126 -14.07 1.00 3.39
C ALA A 126 -12.91 0.28 2.68
N GLY A 127 -11.87 -0.09 3.42
CA GLY A 127 -10.67 -0.76 2.90
C GLY A 127 -9.61 0.21 2.38
N TYR A 128 -8.69 -0.31 1.56
CA TYR A 128 -7.58 0.48 1.03
C TYR A 128 -7.82 0.90 -0.41
N GLN A 129 -7.51 2.15 -0.73
CA GLN A 129 -7.56 2.68 -2.08
C GLN A 129 -6.16 2.69 -2.68
N LEU A 130 -6.04 2.11 -3.87
CA LEU A 130 -4.87 2.29 -4.71
C LEU A 130 -5.12 3.48 -5.62
N ARG A 131 -4.18 4.42 -5.65
CA ARG A 131 -4.30 5.64 -6.45
C ARG A 131 -3.00 5.92 -7.17
N TYR A 132 -3.09 6.65 -8.27
CA TYR A 132 -1.91 7.25 -8.89
C TYR A 132 -2.16 8.71 -9.20
N THR A 133 -1.08 9.48 -9.27
CA THR A 133 -1.12 10.88 -9.72
C THR A 133 -0.39 11.03 -11.05
N GLN A 134 -0.95 11.83 -11.95
CA GLN A 134 -0.30 12.25 -13.18
C GLN A 134 0.21 13.71 -13.06
N HIS A 135 0.35 14.23 -11.84
CA HIS A 135 0.84 15.58 -11.60
C HIS A 135 2.36 15.64 -11.72
N VAL A 136 2.90 16.72 -12.31
CA VAL A 136 4.34 16.89 -12.55
C VAL A 136 5.20 16.92 -11.28
N SER A 137 4.59 17.13 -10.11
CA SER A 137 5.24 17.10 -8.80
C SER A 137 5.13 15.75 -8.07
N GLY A 138 4.38 14.79 -8.62
CA GLY A 138 4.17 13.47 -8.03
C GLY A 138 3.55 13.54 -6.65
N VAL A 139 4.25 13.04 -5.63
CA VAL A 139 3.77 12.98 -4.23
C VAL A 139 3.58 14.36 -3.58
N LEU A 140 4.11 15.42 -4.20
CA LEU A 140 3.94 16.80 -3.74
C LEU A 140 2.70 17.47 -4.36
N ALA A 141 1.87 16.73 -5.08
CA ALA A 141 0.56 17.21 -5.49
C ALA A 141 -0.29 17.50 -4.25
N LEU A 142 -1.16 18.50 -4.34
CA LEU A 142 -2.12 18.76 -3.26
C LEU A 142 -3.18 17.65 -3.28
N THR A 143 -3.93 17.48 -2.19
CA THR A 143 -5.11 16.59 -2.18
C THR A 143 -6.28 17.17 -2.99
N THR A 144 -6.00 18.01 -4.00
CA THR A 144 -7.01 18.62 -4.85
C THR A 144 -7.69 17.53 -5.68
N PRO A 145 -9.05 17.48 -5.70
CA PRO A 145 -9.77 16.59 -6.60
C PRO A 145 -9.31 16.74 -8.05
N GLY A 146 -9.04 15.63 -8.73
CA GLY A 146 -8.59 15.60 -10.13
C GLY A 146 -7.07 15.50 -10.34
N GLU A 147 -6.25 15.66 -9.29
CA GLU A 147 -4.79 15.46 -9.38
C GLU A 147 -4.35 14.01 -9.12
N SER A 148 -5.25 13.19 -8.59
CA SER A 148 -5.07 11.76 -8.39
C SER A 148 -6.28 10.98 -8.89
N PHE A 149 -5.99 9.81 -9.44
CA PHE A 149 -6.97 8.89 -10.01
C PHE A 149 -6.97 7.61 -9.18
N GLN A 150 -8.17 7.13 -8.85
CA GLN A 150 -8.32 5.85 -8.20
C GLN A 150 -8.12 4.72 -9.22
N VAL A 151 -7.39 3.70 -8.80
CA VAL A 151 -7.19 2.47 -9.54
C VAL A 151 -8.24 1.46 -9.07
N GLY A 152 -9.20 1.14 -9.93
CA GLY A 152 -10.24 0.16 -9.62
C GLY A 152 -11.06 0.52 -8.37
N SER A 153 -11.64 -0.49 -7.73
CA SER A 153 -12.34 -0.35 -6.46
C SER A 153 -11.38 -0.40 -5.27
N SER A 154 -11.82 0.07 -4.09
CA SER A 154 -11.11 -0.20 -2.84
C SER A 154 -10.90 -1.71 -2.67
N VAL A 155 -9.72 -2.09 -2.17
CA VAL A 155 -9.33 -3.48 -1.99
C VAL A 155 -9.08 -3.79 -0.51
N PRO A 156 -9.60 -4.92 0.00
CA PRO A 156 -9.22 -5.40 1.31
C PRO A 156 -7.79 -5.94 1.22
N LEU A 157 -6.81 -5.18 1.72
CA LEU A 157 -5.44 -5.67 1.89
C LEU A 157 -5.36 -6.48 3.18
N ALA A 158 -5.87 -7.72 3.13
CA ALA A 158 -5.83 -8.69 4.22
C ALA A 158 -4.44 -9.32 4.41
N ILE A 159 -3.40 -8.48 4.43
CA ILE A 159 -2.01 -8.89 4.58
C ILE A 159 -1.69 -8.89 6.08
N PRO A 160 -1.16 -9.97 6.67
CA PRO A 160 -0.66 -9.91 8.04
C PRO A 160 0.57 -9.00 8.12
N VAL A 161 0.85 -8.41 9.29
CA VAL A 161 2.10 -7.63 9.48
C VAL A 161 3.30 -8.52 9.17
N GLY A 162 4.25 -8.00 8.38
CA GLY A 162 5.40 -8.73 7.85
C GLY A 162 5.13 -9.52 6.57
N GLY A 163 3.87 -9.73 6.19
CA GLY A 163 3.47 -10.42 4.97
C GLY A 163 3.55 -9.54 3.72
N THR A 164 3.60 -10.20 2.56
CA THR A 164 3.61 -9.56 1.24
C THR A 164 2.44 -10.10 0.41
N ALA A 165 1.82 -9.24 -0.39
CA ALA A 165 0.83 -9.62 -1.39
C ALA A 165 1.10 -8.93 -2.73
N GLU A 166 0.59 -9.55 -3.80
CA GLU A 166 0.64 -8.98 -5.13
C GLU A 166 -0.75 -8.45 -5.52
N HIS A 167 -0.79 -7.27 -6.14
CA HIS A 167 -2.01 -6.66 -6.63
C HIS A 167 -1.84 -6.18 -8.07
N THR A 168 -2.70 -6.65 -8.97
CA THR A 168 -2.65 -6.31 -10.39
C THR A 168 -3.66 -5.24 -10.76
N PHE A 169 -3.26 -4.29 -11.59
CA PHE A 169 -4.12 -3.21 -12.05
C PHE A 169 -3.66 -2.62 -13.38
N GLU A 170 -4.52 -1.83 -14.01
CA GLU A 170 -4.17 -1.07 -15.21
C GLU A 170 -3.71 0.34 -14.84
N LEU A 171 -2.54 0.74 -15.34
CA LEU A 171 -2.02 2.10 -15.20
C LEU A 171 -2.13 2.84 -16.53
N SER A 172 -2.68 4.05 -16.48
CA SER A 172 -2.79 4.93 -17.65
C SER A 172 -1.67 5.96 -17.68
N TYR A 173 -1.06 6.14 -18.84
CA TYR A 173 0.07 7.02 -19.06
C TYR A 173 -0.18 7.95 -20.25
N LEU A 174 0.06 9.25 -20.07
CA LEU A 174 -0.06 10.24 -21.15
C LEU A 174 1.25 10.38 -21.92
N TYR A 175 1.15 10.45 -23.24
CA TYR A 175 2.26 10.82 -24.10
C TYR A 175 1.87 11.96 -25.03
N GLN A 176 2.88 12.68 -25.52
CA GLN A 176 2.76 13.72 -26.53
C GLN A 176 3.80 13.43 -27.63
N ILE A 177 3.43 13.63 -28.89
CA ILE A 177 4.41 13.63 -29.98
C ILE A 177 5.21 14.92 -29.92
N VAL A 178 6.53 14.79 -29.84
CA VAL A 178 7.47 15.92 -29.79
C VAL A 178 8.48 15.82 -30.91
N ASP A 179 8.95 16.97 -31.39
CA ASP A 179 10.12 17.03 -32.26
C ASP A 179 11.39 17.05 -31.41
N THR A 180 12.31 16.13 -31.68
CA THR A 180 13.59 16.05 -30.97
C THR A 180 14.79 16.49 -31.80
N GLY A 181 14.56 17.10 -32.96
CA GLY A 181 15.59 17.48 -33.91
C GLY A 181 16.13 16.29 -34.73
N SER A 182 16.10 15.08 -34.15
CA SER A 182 16.33 13.81 -34.87
C SER A 182 15.06 13.21 -35.49
N GLY A 183 13.91 13.89 -35.33
CA GLY A 183 12.60 13.43 -35.80
C GLY A 183 11.52 13.48 -34.72
N LEU A 184 10.30 13.17 -35.15
CA LEU A 184 9.11 13.12 -34.32
C LEU A 184 9.06 11.80 -33.55
N LYS A 185 8.87 11.89 -32.23
CA LYS A 185 8.73 10.70 -31.39
C LYS A 185 7.75 10.92 -30.24
N PRO A 186 7.14 9.85 -29.73
CA PRO A 186 6.40 9.91 -28.46
C PRO A 186 7.33 10.31 -27.33
N ALA A 187 6.89 11.24 -26.50
CA ALA A 187 7.54 11.61 -25.26
C ALA A 187 6.54 11.61 -24.10
N ALA A 188 7.10 11.42 -22.92
CA ALA A 188 6.42 11.40 -21.65
C ALA A 188 5.68 12.71 -21.41
N PHE A 189 4.34 12.69 -21.43
CA PHE A 189 3.57 13.87 -21.04
C PHE A 189 3.18 13.74 -19.58
N ARG A 190 3.80 14.55 -18.72
CA ARG A 190 3.74 14.42 -17.24
C ARG A 190 4.33 13.08 -16.75
N GLY A 191 5.58 12.84 -17.14
CA GLY A 191 6.29 11.57 -16.91
C GLY A 191 6.55 11.18 -15.44
N LEU A 192 6.37 12.09 -14.49
CA LEU A 192 6.43 11.77 -13.08
C LEU A 192 5.05 11.32 -12.59
N THR A 193 4.97 10.06 -12.17
CA THR A 193 3.77 9.47 -11.56
C THR A 193 4.13 8.99 -10.17
N ALA A 194 3.21 9.11 -9.20
CA ALA A 194 3.34 8.40 -7.94
C ALA A 194 2.19 7.42 -7.80
N PHE A 195 2.49 6.18 -7.45
CA PHE A 195 1.51 5.17 -7.06
C PHE A 195 1.43 5.12 -5.53
N LEU A 196 0.22 5.12 -4.99
CA LEU A 196 -0.07 5.44 -3.60
C LEU A 196 -1.09 4.46 -3.04
N ILE A 197 -0.94 4.11 -1.76
CA ILE A 197 -1.93 3.36 -0.97
C ILE A 197 -2.51 4.30 0.06
N TYR A 198 -3.84 4.37 0.15
CA TYR A 198 -4.56 5.10 1.19
C TYR A 198 -5.45 4.12 1.94
N ASN A 199 -5.75 4.42 3.20
CA ASN A 199 -7.00 3.98 3.81
C ASN A 199 -7.97 5.17 3.84
N ASP A 200 -9.24 4.86 4.04
CA ASP A 200 -10.32 5.84 4.21
C ASP A 200 -10.17 6.68 5.49
N ALA A 201 -9.78 6.05 6.60
CA ALA A 201 -9.68 6.71 7.90
C ALA A 201 -8.57 7.77 8.00
N THR A 202 -7.35 7.48 7.56
CA THR A 202 -6.21 8.43 7.57
C THR A 202 -6.48 9.61 6.63
N ALA A 203 -7.21 9.40 5.53
CA ALA A 203 -7.57 10.48 4.62
C ALA A 203 -8.58 11.46 5.25
N GLU A 204 -9.56 10.95 6.00
CA GLU A 204 -10.57 11.74 6.72
C GLU A 204 -10.00 12.43 7.98
N GLU A 205 -9.18 11.74 8.77
CA GLU A 205 -8.55 12.31 9.98
C GLU A 205 -7.54 13.42 9.66
N LEU A 206 -6.99 13.42 8.45
CA LEU A 206 -6.05 14.44 7.97
C LEU A 206 -6.73 15.50 7.08
N ASP A 207 -8.06 15.64 7.16
CA ASP A 207 -8.91 16.61 6.43
C ASP A 207 -8.71 18.09 6.88
N GLY A 208 -7.44 18.52 6.89
CA GLY A 208 -6.99 19.90 6.97
C GLY A 208 -6.30 20.37 5.69
N HIS A 209 -6.49 19.68 4.56
CA HIS A 209 -5.82 19.91 3.28
C HIS A 209 -4.29 19.77 3.40
N PRO A 210 -3.77 18.53 3.51
CA PRO A 210 -2.34 18.33 3.58
C PRO A 210 -1.65 18.97 2.37
N SER A 211 -0.53 19.65 2.62
CA SER A 211 0.27 20.32 1.60
C SER A 211 0.90 19.37 0.57
N ALA A 212 0.78 18.05 0.78
CA ALA A 212 1.25 17.03 -0.14
C ALA A 212 0.50 15.70 0.08
N ILE A 213 0.06 15.08 -1.01
CA ILE A 213 -0.66 13.81 -1.00
C ILE A 213 0.20 12.66 -0.42
N GLY A 214 1.54 12.73 -0.57
CA GLY A 214 2.46 11.76 0.03
C GLY A 214 2.59 11.82 1.55
N ASN A 215 2.16 12.92 2.20
CA ASN A 215 2.18 13.02 3.68
C ASN A 215 1.06 12.18 4.32
N VAL A 216 0.02 11.84 3.56
CA VAL A 216 -1.18 11.15 4.06
C VAL A 216 -1.36 9.75 3.48
N ALA A 217 -0.55 9.38 2.48
CA ALA A 217 -0.55 8.03 1.95
C ALA A 217 0.11 7.04 2.92
N GLU A 218 -0.45 5.84 3.03
CA GLU A 218 0.11 4.72 3.80
C GLU A 218 1.34 4.09 3.15
N ALA A 219 1.51 4.29 1.85
CA ALA A 219 2.72 4.02 1.11
C ALA A 219 2.71 4.80 -0.20
N TYR A 220 3.90 5.08 -0.75
CA TYR A 220 4.01 5.52 -2.13
C TYR A 220 5.29 5.02 -2.81
N VAL A 221 5.26 4.94 -4.14
CA VAL A 221 6.45 4.80 -4.99
C VAL A 221 6.37 5.81 -6.13
N LYS A 222 7.49 6.50 -6.39
CA LYS A 222 7.62 7.43 -7.51
C LYS A 222 8.12 6.68 -8.74
N ILE A 223 7.56 7.02 -9.88
CA ILE A 223 7.84 6.44 -11.18
C ILE A 223 8.22 7.57 -12.12
N ILE A 224 9.37 7.45 -12.76
CA ILE A 224 9.80 8.33 -13.84
C ILE A 224 9.68 7.53 -15.13
N THR A 225 8.65 7.83 -15.91
CA THR A 225 8.44 7.15 -17.18
C THR A 225 9.20 7.87 -18.28
N LYS A 226 10.07 7.14 -18.97
CA LYS A 226 10.71 7.53 -20.21
C LYS A 226 9.92 6.93 -21.38
N SER A 227 9.76 7.68 -22.45
CA SER A 227 9.21 7.11 -23.68
C SER A 227 10.30 6.33 -24.39
N GLY A 228 10.03 5.06 -24.65
CA GLY A 228 10.82 4.28 -25.59
C GLY A 228 10.44 4.63 -27.02
N ILE A 229 11.35 4.32 -27.95
CA ILE A 229 11.14 4.46 -29.39
C ILE A 229 10.17 3.37 -29.87
#